data_AF-A0AAV1WNS9-F1
#
_entry.id   AF-A0AAV1WNS9-F1
#
_cell.length_a   1.000
_cell.length_b   1.000
_cell.length_c   1.000
_cell.angle_alpha   90.00
_cell.angle_beta   90.00
_cell.angle_gamma   90.00
#
_symmetry.space_group_name_H-M   'P 1'
#
loop_
_entity.id
_entity.type
_entity.pdbx_description
1 polymer ?
#
loop_
_entity_poly.entity_id
_entity_poly.type
_entity_poly.pdbx_seq_one_letter_code
_entity_poly.pdbx_strand_id
1 'polypeptide(L)'
;MFNSVVQIDVESFVKSFGPDIMEVVYAWAKGSKFYEIMEITQVFEDSLNKAIRRLEGVLQQLILAAKSIGEIQLEAKFEEAVSKIKRDIVLDASLYF
;
A
#
# COMPACT_ATOMS: atom_id res chain seq x y z
N MET A 1 19.27 12.29 -26.61
CA MET A 1 18.22 11.86 -25.67
C MET A 1 18.23 10.34 -25.70
N PHE A 2 18.76 9.69 -24.67
CA PHE A 2 18.96 8.24 -24.63
C PHE A 2 17.60 7.55 -24.40
N ASN A 3 16.97 7.02 -25.46
CA ASN A 3 15.89 6.05 -25.31
C ASN A 3 16.52 4.69 -25.01
N SER A 4 16.39 4.25 -23.76
CA SER A 4 16.86 2.95 -23.28
C SER A 4 16.35 1.80 -24.17
N VAL A 5 17.21 0.82 -24.46
CA VAL A 5 17.02 -0.30 -25.41
C VAL A 5 15.96 -1.33 -24.95
N VAL A 6 15.19 -1.03 -23.90
CA VAL A 6 14.18 -1.94 -23.34
C VAL A 6 12.87 -1.72 -24.09
N GLN A 7 12.42 -2.72 -24.85
CA GLN A 7 11.08 -2.74 -25.40
C GLN A 7 10.07 -2.92 -24.26
N ILE A 8 9.40 -1.83 -23.90
CA ILE A 8 8.32 -1.84 -22.91
C ILE A 8 7.01 -1.74 -23.68
N ASP A 9 6.14 -2.74 -23.51
CA ASP A 9 4.75 -2.59 -23.91
C ASP A 9 4.05 -1.68 -22.89
N VAL A 10 3.72 -0.47 -23.33
CA VAL A 10 3.14 0.58 -22.48
C VAL A 10 1.79 0.14 -21.92
N GLU A 11 0.98 -0.56 -22.71
CA GLU A 11 -0.33 -1.01 -22.26
C GLU A 11 -0.24 -2.05 -21.14
N SER A 12 0.62 -3.06 -21.30
CA SER A 12 0.89 -4.05 -20.27
C SER A 12 1.45 -3.41 -19.00
N PHE A 13 2.37 -2.44 -19.13
CA PHE A 13 2.91 -1.71 -17.98
C PHE A 13 1.81 -0.97 -17.20
N VAL A 14 0.94 -0.23 -17.88
CA VAL A 14 -0.18 0.46 -17.23
C VAL A 14 -1.16 -0.51 -16.58
N LYS A 15 -1.49 -1.63 -17.26
CA LYS A 15 -2.38 -2.68 -16.73
C LYS A 15 -1.78 -3.43 -15.54
N SER A 16 -0.47 -3.32 -15.30
CA SER A 16 0.19 -3.98 -14.16
C SER A 16 -0.17 -3.36 -12.80
N PHE A 17 -0.67 -2.12 -12.77
CA PHE A 17 -1.15 -1.47 -11.56
C PHE A 17 -2.62 -1.85 -11.31
N GLY A 18 -2.90 -2.53 -10.20
CA GLY A 18 -4.26 -2.92 -9.81
C GLY A 18 -4.95 -1.82 -8.98
N PRO A 19 -5.90 -1.06 -9.52
CA PRO A 19 -6.61 0.00 -8.79
C PRO A 19 -7.71 -0.55 -7.86
N ASP A 20 -8.05 -1.83 -7.97
CA ASP A 20 -9.25 -2.45 -7.39
C ASP A 20 -9.33 -2.40 -5.86
N ILE A 21 -8.19 -2.22 -5.19
CA ILE A 21 -8.11 -2.12 -3.72
C ILE A 21 -8.02 -0.68 -3.21
N MET A 22 -8.02 0.32 -4.10
CA MET A 22 -7.81 1.73 -3.71
C MET A 22 -8.89 2.23 -2.75
N GLU A 23 -10.17 1.96 -3.06
CA GLU A 23 -11.30 2.37 -2.22
C GLU A 23 -11.29 1.66 -0.86
N VAL A 24 -10.97 0.36 -0.87
CA VAL A 24 -10.87 -0.50 0.32
C VAL A 24 -9.80 0.00 1.28
N VAL A 25 -8.60 0.27 0.77
CA VAL A 25 -7.46 0.78 1.56
C VAL A 25 -7.76 2.18 2.09
N TYR A 26 -8.47 3.01 1.32
CA TYR A 26 -8.89 4.33 1.78
C TYR A 26 -9.91 4.27 2.92
N ALA A 27 -10.92 3.40 2.82
CA ALA A 27 -11.88 3.16 3.89
C ALA A 27 -11.18 2.60 5.16
N TRP A 28 -10.25 1.67 4.98
CA TRP A 28 -9.41 1.16 6.06
C TRP A 28 -8.62 2.26 6.78
N ALA A 29 -7.93 3.12 6.02
CA ALA A 29 -7.15 4.25 6.56
C ALA A 29 -8.03 5.31 7.25
N LYS A 30 -9.32 5.40 6.89
CA LYS A 30 -10.33 6.23 7.58
C LYS A 30 -10.90 5.60 8.84
N GLY A 31 -10.64 4.32 9.04
CA GLY A 31 -10.92 3.63 10.27
C GLY A 31 -12.14 2.72 10.26
N SER A 32 -12.67 2.39 9.07
CA SER A 32 -13.67 1.33 8.90
C SER A 32 -13.20 0.01 9.53
N LYS A 33 -14.15 -0.79 10.01
CA LYS A 33 -13.86 -2.13 10.54
C LYS A 33 -13.55 -3.08 9.39
N PHE A 34 -12.81 -4.14 9.68
CA PHE A 34 -12.36 -5.06 8.63
C PHE A 34 -13.52 -5.73 7.89
N TYR A 35 -14.57 -6.18 8.59
CA TYR A 35 -15.73 -6.78 7.92
C TYR A 35 -16.43 -5.79 6.97
N GLU A 36 -16.45 -4.49 7.30
CA GLU A 36 -17.09 -3.46 6.47
C GLU A 36 -16.31 -3.26 5.16
N ILE A 37 -14.98 -3.25 5.21
CA ILE A 37 -14.16 -3.10 4.01
C ILE A 37 -14.17 -4.37 3.15
N MET A 38 -14.41 -5.55 3.74
CA MET A 38 -14.58 -6.80 3.02
C MET A 38 -15.89 -6.86 2.23
N GLU A 39 -16.89 -6.05 2.57
CA GLU A 39 -18.13 -5.92 1.76
C GLU A 39 -17.94 -5.05 0.51
N ILE A 40 -16.90 -4.21 0.48
CA ILE A 40 -16.59 -3.30 -0.64
C ILE A 40 -15.87 -4.03 -1.78
N THR A 41 -15.17 -5.13 -1.47
CA THR A 41 -14.29 -5.82 -2.42
C THR A 41 -14.57 -7.30 -2.52
N GLN A 42 -14.31 -7.86 -3.71
CA GLN A 42 -14.35 -9.31 -3.94
C GLN A 42 -12.98 -9.97 -3.74
N VAL A 43 -11.95 -9.19 -3.38
CA VAL A 43 -10.61 -9.71 -3.09
C VAL A 43 -10.65 -10.56 -1.82
N PHE A 44 -9.99 -11.71 -1.84
CA PHE A 44 -9.86 -12.56 -0.65
C PHE A 44 -9.19 -11.82 0.51
N GLU A 45 -9.68 -12.03 1.72
CA GLU A 45 -9.18 -11.43 2.97
C GLU A 45 -7.65 -11.53 3.10
N ASP A 46 -7.08 -12.72 2.89
CA ASP A 46 -5.63 -12.93 2.92
C ASP A 46 -4.86 -12.09 1.90
N SER A 47 -5.44 -11.89 0.72
CA SER A 47 -4.82 -11.10 -0.35
C SER A 47 -4.85 -9.62 0.01
N LEU A 48 -5.94 -9.13 0.59
CA LEU A 48 -6.06 -7.76 1.10
C LEU A 48 -5.08 -7.52 2.26
N ASN A 49 -4.99 -8.43 3.23
CA ASN A 49 -4.05 -8.36 4.34
C ASN A 49 -2.59 -8.31 3.86
N LYS A 50 -2.23 -9.16 2.88
CA LYS A 50 -0.91 -9.12 2.24
C LYS A 50 -0.66 -7.80 1.51
N ALA A 51 -1.67 -7.25 0.82
CA ALA A 51 -1.55 -5.98 0.11
C ALA A 51 -1.33 -4.80 1.08
N ILE A 52 -2.07 -4.75 2.19
CA ILE A 52 -1.90 -3.72 3.23
C ILE A 52 -0.51 -3.79 3.86
N ARG A 53 -0.02 -5.00 4.20
CA ARG A 53 1.35 -5.19 4.73
C ARG A 53 2.42 -4.75 3.73
N ARG A 54 2.24 -5.05 2.43
CA ARG A 54 3.16 -4.58 1.38
C ARG A 54 3.13 -3.06 1.25
N LEU A 55 1.95 -2.44 1.32
CA LEU A 55 1.81 -0.99 1.29
C LEU A 55 2.50 -0.32 2.48
N GLU A 56 2.40 -0.87 3.69
CA GLU A 56 3.16 -0.41 4.85
C GLU A 56 4.68 -0.44 4.58
N GLY A 57 5.19 -1.56 4.05
CA GLY A 57 6.61 -1.68 3.70
C GLY A 57 7.07 -0.64 2.67
N VAL A 58 6.26 -0.38 1.65
CA VAL A 58 6.55 0.67 0.65
C VAL A 58 6.54 2.07 1.29
N LEU A 59 5.58 2.37 2.16
CA LEU A 59 5.55 3.66 2.87
C LEU A 59 6.78 3.85 3.76
N GLN A 60 7.26 2.80 4.44
CA GLN A 60 8.51 2.86 5.20
C GLN A 60 9.72 3.16 4.31
N GLN A 61 9.79 2.56 3.12
CA GLN A 61 10.84 2.88 2.14
C GLN A 61 10.75 4.33 1.65
N LEU A 62 9.53 4.83 1.44
CA LEU A 62 9.29 6.22 1.01
C LEU A 62 9.64 7.24 2.11
N ILE A 63 9.43 6.92 3.39
CA ILE A 63 9.91 7.74 4.53
C ILE A 63 11.42 7.90 4.46
N LEU A 64 12.16 6.79 4.30
CA LEU A 64 13.63 6.81 4.20
C LEU A 64 14.10 7.59 2.97
N ALA A 65 13.41 7.44 1.83
CA ALA A 65 13.73 8.17 0.62
C ALA A 65 13.45 9.68 0.76
N ALA A 66 12.32 10.08 1.34
CA ALA A 66 11.98 11.48 1.59
C ALA A 66 13.01 12.13 2.53
N LYS A 67 13.40 11.42 3.58
CA LYS A 67 14.45 11.85 4.51
C LYS A 67 15.80 12.04 3.84
N SER A 68 16.17 11.15 2.92
CA SER A 68 17.49 11.22 2.25
C SER A 68 17.60 12.41 1.28
N ILE A 69 16.48 12.89 0.73
CA ILE A 69 16.42 14.07 -0.14
C ILE A 69 16.05 15.36 0.61
N GLY A 70 15.78 15.29 1.92
CA GLY A 70 15.43 16.45 2.76
C GLY A 70 13.97 16.92 2.64
N GLU A 71 13.08 16.09 2.12
CA GLU A 71 11.65 16.41 1.94
C GLU A 71 10.82 16.12 3.20
N ILE A 72 10.91 17.02 4.18
CA ILE A 72 10.30 16.87 5.51
C ILE A 72 8.77 16.73 5.44
N GLN A 73 8.11 17.45 4.53
CA GLN A 73 6.64 17.38 4.38
C GLN A 73 6.19 16.01 3.86
N LEU A 74 6.95 15.41 2.94
CA LEU A 74 6.67 14.08 2.43
C LEU A 74 6.95 13.01 3.47
N GLU A 75 8.06 13.13 4.21
CA GLU A 75 8.39 12.26 5.35
C GLU A 75 7.22 12.21 6.33
N ALA A 76 6.78 13.36 6.85
CA ALA A 76 5.67 13.44 7.80
C ALA A 76 4.35 12.89 7.23
N LYS A 77 4.07 13.13 5.95
CA LYS A 77 2.87 12.62 5.28
C LYS A 77 2.88 11.09 5.18
N PHE A 78 4.03 10.49 4.89
CA PHE A 78 4.15 9.03 4.84
C PHE A 78 4.10 8.41 6.23
N GLU A 79 4.68 9.05 7.25
CA GLU A 79 4.55 8.62 8.66
C GLU A 79 3.08 8.62 9.11
N GLU A 80 2.33 9.68 8.80
CA GLU A 80 0.90 9.76 9.06
C GLU A 80 0.15 8.62 8.35
N ALA A 81 0.45 8.36 7.08
CA ALA A 81 -0.17 7.28 6.32
C ALA A 81 0.08 5.91 6.97
N VAL A 82 1.31 5.62 7.42
CA VAL A 82 1.64 4.37 8.13
C VAL A 82 0.79 4.22 9.39
N SER A 83 0.68 5.28 10.21
CA SER A 83 -0.11 5.25 11.44
C SER A 83 -1.60 4.96 11.20
N LYS A 84 -2.14 5.38 10.05
CA LYS A 84 -3.54 5.16 9.68
C LYS A 84 -3.82 3.74 9.22
N ILE A 85 -2.88 3.09 8.56
CA ILE A 85 -3.09 1.74 8.00
C ILE A 85 -2.65 0.61 8.95
N LYS A 86 -1.76 0.90 9.91
CA LYS A 86 -1.26 -0.09 10.89
C LYS A 86 -2.27 -0.27 12.03
N ARG A 87 -3.32 -1.05 11.78
CA ARG A 87 -4.41 -1.34 12.73
C ARG A 87 -4.70 -2.85 12.83
N ASP A 88 -5.19 -3.26 14.00
CA ASP A 88 -5.89 -4.50 14.41
C ASP A 88 -5.51 -5.88 13.84
N ILE A 89 -5.24 -6.05 12.54
CA ILE A 89 -5.11 -7.36 11.86
C ILE A 89 -3.68 -7.67 11.40
N VAL A 90 -2.79 -6.68 11.41
CA VAL A 90 -1.37 -6.87 11.01
C VAL A 90 -0.54 -7.52 12.13
N LEU A 91 -1.07 -7.67 13.35
CA LEU A 91 -0.35 -8.21 14.50
C LEU A 91 -0.38 -9.74 14.63
N ASP A 92 -1.17 -10.45 13.82
CA ASP A 92 -1.11 -11.92 13.83
C ASP A 92 0.00 -12.43 12.90
N ALA A 93 1.21 -12.43 13.43
CA ALA A 93 2.29 -13.28 12.94
C ALA A 93 2.22 -14.70 13.55
N SER A 94 1.28 -14.93 14.47
CA SER A 94 1.23 -16.12 15.34
C SER A 94 0.32 -17.25 14.85
N LEU A 95 -0.51 -17.08 13.82
CA LEU A 95 -1.33 -18.20 13.32
C LEU A 95 -0.58 -19.19 12.42
N TYR A 96 0.72 -18.99 12.13
CA TYR A 96 1.58 -19.98 11.45
C TYR A 96 3.05 -19.94 11.90
N PHE A 97 3.32 -19.73 13.20
CA PHE A 97 4.60 -20.09 13.84
C PHE A 97 4.36 -20.73 15.19
#